data_AF-A0A3P7E5N4-F1
#
_entry.id   AF-A0A3P7E5N4-F1
#
_cell.length_a   1.000
_cell.length_b   1.000
_cell.length_c   1.000
_cell.angle_alpha   90.00
_cell.angle_beta   90.00
_cell.angle_gamma   90.00
#
_symmetry.space_group_name_H-M   'P 1'
#
loop_
_entity.id
_entity.type
_entity.pdbx_description
1 polymer ?
#
loop_
_entity_poly.entity_id
_entity_poly.type
_entity_poly.pdbx_seq_one_letter_code
_entity_poly.pdbx_strand_id
1 'polypeptide(L)'
;MRFETINAIAALSAAAAAVDKIGSKRVYYCQRCLNHNRLEPRKNHKCECVYANCACNKCILVEKRRVLNTQLHELEDVADVENEVGVDDHCGLAARSKGG
;
A
#
# COMPACT_ATOMS: atom_id res chain seq x y z
N MET A 1 25.18 -10.16 -13.53
CA MET A 1 25.88 -10.38 -12.24
C MET A 1 25.37 -9.51 -11.09
N ARG A 2 25.56 -8.16 -11.04
CA ARG A 2 25.13 -7.38 -9.86
C ARG A 2 23.61 -7.24 -9.68
N PHE A 3 22.86 -7.11 -10.77
CA PHE A 3 21.41 -6.93 -10.72
C PHE A 3 20.68 -8.16 -10.19
N GLU A 4 21.12 -9.37 -10.58
CA GLU A 4 20.56 -10.63 -10.08
C GLU A 4 20.77 -10.79 -8.57
N THR A 5 21.92 -10.38 -8.04
CA THR A 5 22.19 -10.37 -6.61
C THR A 5 21.23 -9.42 -5.86
N ILE A 6 20.96 -8.24 -6.43
CA ILE A 6 20.02 -7.28 -5.83
C ILE A 6 18.61 -7.89 -5.77
N ASN A 7 18.14 -8.51 -6.86
CA ASN A 7 16.84 -9.17 -6.90
C ASN A 7 16.75 -10.37 -5.94
N ALA A 8 17.82 -11.15 -5.81
CA ALA A 8 17.88 -12.27 -4.87
C ALA A 8 17.80 -11.79 -3.40
N ILE A 9 18.54 -10.74 -3.04
CA ILE A 9 18.47 -10.14 -1.70
C ILE A 9 17.08 -9.54 -1.45
N ALA A 10 16.49 -8.88 -2.45
CA ALA A 10 15.13 -8.35 -2.37
C ALA A 10 14.10 -9.47 -2.14
N ALA A 11 14.21 -10.59 -2.86
CA ALA A 11 13.34 -11.75 -2.68
C ALA A 11 13.48 -12.37 -1.27
N LEU A 12 14.72 -12.51 -0.76
CA LEU A 12 14.98 -12.99 0.60
C LEU A 12 14.37 -12.08 1.67
N SER A 13 14.51 -10.75 1.52
CA SER A 13 13.92 -9.79 2.45
C SER A 13 12.39 -9.75 2.39
N ALA A 14 11.80 -9.90 1.20
CA ALA A 14 10.36 -10.05 1.03
C ALA A 14 9.83 -11.34 1.68
N ALA A 15 10.56 -12.45 1.56
CA ALA A 15 10.23 -13.70 2.23
C ALA A 15 10.30 -13.56 3.76
N ALA A 16 11.32 -12.87 4.30
CA ALA A 16 11.41 -12.56 5.72
C ALA A 16 10.22 -11.71 6.23
N ALA A 17 9.74 -10.76 5.42
CA ALA A 17 8.55 -9.96 5.75
C ALA A 17 7.23 -10.75 5.73
N ALA A 18 7.19 -11.93 5.08
CA ALA A 18 5.99 -12.76 4.99
C ALA A 18 5.76 -13.66 6.21
N VAL A 19 6.80 -13.94 7.01
CA VAL A 19 6.74 -14.88 8.15
C VAL A 19 5.80 -14.42 9.28
N ASP A 20 5.49 -13.13 9.38
CA ASP A 20 4.61 -12.58 10.42
C ASP A 20 3.10 -12.84 10.19
N LYS A 21 2.71 -13.63 9.18
CA LYS A 21 1.32 -13.72 8.70
C LYS A 21 0.61 -15.04 8.96
N ILE A 22 0.97 -15.78 10.00
CA ILE A 22 0.29 -17.02 10.39
C ILE A 22 -0.54 -16.75 11.66
N GLY A 23 -1.81 -16.37 11.48
CA GLY A 23 -2.86 -16.48 12.51
C GLY A 23 -3.16 -15.27 13.40
N SER A 24 -2.31 -14.24 13.46
CA SER A 24 -2.56 -13.04 14.30
C SER A 24 -3.09 -11.86 13.47
N LYS A 25 -4.12 -11.15 13.96
CA LYS A 25 -4.61 -9.91 13.35
C LYS A 25 -3.43 -8.93 13.21
N ARG A 26 -3.09 -8.51 11.99
CA ARG A 26 -1.97 -7.58 11.76
C ARG A 26 -2.23 -6.26 12.52
N VAL A 27 -1.34 -5.94 13.45
CA VAL A 27 -1.36 -4.66 14.16
C VAL A 27 -0.47 -3.68 13.40
N TYR A 28 -1.04 -2.55 12.99
CA TYR A 28 -0.28 -1.47 12.38
C TYR A 28 0.17 -0.48 13.46
N TYR A 29 1.44 -0.10 13.45
CA TYR A 29 2.03 0.85 14.40
C TYR A 29 2.18 2.26 13.82
N CYS A 30 2.28 3.25 14.69
CA CYS A 30 2.53 4.63 14.29
C CYS A 30 3.98 4.81 13.81
N GLN A 31 4.15 5.05 12.50
CA GLN A 31 5.48 5.24 11.91
C GLN A 31 6.26 6.42 12.51
N ARG A 32 5.58 7.49 12.94
CA ARG A 32 6.22 8.63 13.62
C ARG A 32 6.84 8.19 14.95
N CYS A 33 6.13 7.38 15.75
CA CYS A 33 6.65 6.81 16.99
C CYS A 33 7.80 5.82 16.73
N LEU A 34 7.67 4.95 15.73
CA LEU A 34 8.72 4.00 15.37
C LEU A 34 10.05 4.70 15.04
N ASN A 35 10.00 5.84 14.34
CA ASN A 35 11.19 6.64 14.02
C ASN A 35 11.92 7.19 15.27
N HIS A 36 11.25 7.22 16.41
CA HIS A 36 11.77 7.66 17.72
C HIS A 36 11.84 6.51 18.73
N ASN A 37 11.89 5.27 18.26
CA ASN A 37 11.99 4.06 19.07
C ASN A 37 10.80 3.85 20.04
N ARG A 38 9.62 4.34 19.69
CA ARG A 38 8.36 4.07 20.41
C ARG A 38 7.42 3.18 19.60
N LEU A 39 6.85 2.17 20.23
CA LEU A 39 5.96 1.20 19.59
C LEU A 39 4.50 1.46 20.00
N GLU A 40 3.86 2.41 19.33
CA GLU A 40 2.46 2.77 19.60
C GLU A 40 1.53 2.21 18.52
N PRO A 41 0.47 1.47 18.87
CA PRO A 41 -0.50 0.99 17.89
C PRO A 41 -1.19 2.17 17.20
N ARG A 42 -1.34 2.11 15.88
CA ARG A 42 -1.89 3.21 15.07
C ARG A 42 -3.37 3.48 15.39
N LYS A 43 -4.12 2.45 15.81
CA LYS A 43 -5.53 2.56 16.19
C LYS A 43 -5.65 3.56 17.36
N ASN A 44 -6.51 4.56 17.22
CA ASN A 44 -6.74 5.62 18.23
C ASN A 44 -5.57 6.59 18.51
N HIS A 45 -4.36 6.32 18.01
CA HIS A 45 -3.16 7.11 18.34
C HIS A 45 -2.99 8.43 17.55
N LYS A 46 -3.82 8.71 16.53
CA LYS A 46 -3.63 9.88 15.64
C LYS A 46 -3.55 11.21 16.40
N CYS A 47 -4.41 11.42 17.40
CA CYS A 47 -4.48 12.67 18.15
C CYS A 47 -3.54 12.70 19.37
N GLU A 48 -3.17 11.53 19.89
CA GLU A 48 -2.34 11.38 21.10
C GLU A 48 -0.84 11.22 20.77
N CYS A 49 -0.48 11.24 19.48
CA CYS A 49 0.89 11.08 19.05
C CYS A 49 1.77 12.26 19.53
N VAL A 50 2.68 11.97 20.46
CA VAL A 50 3.70 12.93 20.95
C VAL A 50 4.55 13.49 19.79
N TYR A 51 4.71 12.72 18.72
CA TYR A 51 5.48 13.11 17.53
C TYR A 51 4.61 13.58 16.36
N ALA A 52 3.33 13.92 16.61
CA ALA A 52 2.41 14.43 15.58
C ALA A 52 3.02 15.62 14.82
N ASN A 53 3.66 16.53 15.57
CA ASN A 53 4.29 17.75 15.04
C ASN A 53 5.82 17.64 14.94
N CYS A 54 6.39 16.44 14.99
CA CYS A 54 7.84 16.28 14.87
C CYS A 54 8.33 16.63 13.45
N ALA A 55 9.33 17.51 13.37
CA ALA A 55 9.93 18.01 12.13
C ALA A 55 11.30 17.38 11.80
N CYS A 56 11.66 16.23 12.38
CA CYS A 56 12.91 15.55 12.00
C CYS A 56 12.82 14.96 10.58
N ASN A 57 13.97 14.74 9.93
CA ASN A 57 14.04 14.20 8.56
C ASN A 57 13.21 12.92 8.37
N LYS A 58 13.24 11.99 9.34
CA LYS A 58 12.48 10.74 9.27
C LYS A 58 10.96 10.99 9.29
N CYS A 59 10.48 11.92 10.11
CA CYS A 59 9.05 12.26 10.21
C CYS A 59 8.55 13.08 9.00
N ILE A 60 9.39 13.93 8.42
CA ILE A 60 9.09 14.61 7.15
C ILE A 60 8.89 13.60 6.02
N LEU A 61 9.75 12.57 5.93
CA LEU A 61 9.59 11.51 4.93
C LEU A 61 8.30 10.69 5.12
N VAL A 62 7.87 10.47 6.36
CA VAL A 62 6.58 9.84 6.66
C VAL A 62 5.42 10.69 6.15
N GLU A 63 5.49 12.01 6.32
CA GLU A 63 4.46 12.91 5.82
C GLU A 63 4.41 12.96 4.29
N LYS A 64 5.56 13.11 3.64
CA LYS A 64 5.66 13.05 2.17
C LYS A 64 5.09 11.73 1.61
N ARG A 65 5.43 10.60 2.25
CA ARG A 65 4.87 9.29 1.88
C ARG A 65 3.35 9.26 2.00
N ARG A 66 2.76 9.86 3.05
CA ARG A 66 1.30 9.93 3.23
C ARG A 66 0.65 10.70 2.09
N VAL A 67 1.17 11.89 1.77
CA VAL A 67 0.67 12.72 0.66
C VAL A 67 0.71 11.94 -0.66
N LEU A 68 1.85 11.29 -0.96
CA LEU A 68 1.98 10.48 -2.17
C LEU A 68 1.02 9.28 -2.22
N ASN A 69 0.75 8.62 -1.08
CA ASN A 69 -0.23 7.53 -1.00
C ASN A 69 -1.65 8.05 -1.22
N THR A 70 -2.01 9.19 -0.64
CA THR A 70 -3.31 9.84 -0.88
C THR A 70 -3.49 10.17 -2.35
N GLN A 71 -2.48 10.81 -2.99
CA GLN A 71 -2.52 11.12 -4.42
C GLN A 71 -2.61 9.88 -5.30
N LEU A 72 -1.92 8.79 -4.94
CA LEU A 72 -2.01 7.52 -5.67
C LEU A 72 -3.43 6.95 -5.62
N HIS A 73 -4.05 6.91 -4.44
CA HIS A 73 -5.43 6.44 -4.28
C HIS A 73 -6.43 7.30 -5.04
N GLU A 74 -6.28 8.63 -5.01
CA GLU A 74 -7.12 9.55 -5.79
C GLU A 74 -7.02 9.31 -7.30
N LEU A 75 -5.84 8.95 -7.82
CA LEU A 75 -5.65 8.62 -9.23
C LEU A 75 -6.21 7.24 -9.60
N GLU A 76 -6.08 6.25 -8.71
CA GLU A 76 -6.67 4.91 -8.87
C GLU A 76 -8.20 5.00 -8.95
N ASP A 77 -8.81 5.78 -8.05
CA ASP A 77 -10.26 5.99 -8.01
C ASP A 77 -10.81 6.69 -9.28
N VAL A 78 -10.01 7.54 -9.96
CA VAL A 78 -10.39 8.21 -11.21
C VAL A 78 -10.23 7.28 -12.42
N ALA A 79 -9.16 6.47 -12.46
CA ALA A 79 -8.93 5.53 -13.56
C ALA A 79 -10.03 4.47 -13.66
N ASP A 80 -10.61 4.06 -12.52
CA ASP A 80 -11.75 3.14 -12.49
C ASP A 80 -13.04 3.78 -13.03
N VAL A 81 -13.15 5.11 -13.07
CA VAL A 81 -14.32 5.81 -13.65
C VAL A 81 -14.17 6.01 -15.16
N GLU A 82 -12.96 6.25 -15.65
CA GLU A 82 -12.72 6.49 -17.08
C GLU A 82 -12.77 5.20 -17.92
N ASN A 83 -12.67 4.02 -17.30
CA ASN A 83 -12.68 2.74 -18.02
C ASN A 83 -14.09 2.16 -18.25
N GLU A 84 -15.12 2.70 -17.59
CA GLU A 84 -16.52 2.24 -17.73
C GLU A 84 -17.33 3.06 -18.77
N VAL A 85 -16.71 4.08 -19.39
CA VAL A 85 -17.34 5.00 -20.33
C VAL A 85 -16.58 4.98 -21.67
N GLY A 86 -16.65 3.87 -22.42
CA GLY A 86 -15.95 3.83 -23.72
C GLY A 86 -15.94 2.56 -24.56
N VAL A 87 -16.83 1.58 -24.35
CA VAL A 87 -16.93 0.41 -25.26
C VAL A 87 -18.38 0.17 -25.68
N ASP A 88 -18.92 1.09 -26.46
CA ASP A 88 -20.14 0.91 -27.25
C ASP A 88 -19.76 0.67 -28.73
N ASP A 89 -19.07 -0.44 -29.04
CA ASP A 89 -18.85 -0.86 -30.43
C ASP A 89 -19.45 -2.25 -30.67
N HIS A 90 -20.62 -2.22 -31.28
CA HIS A 90 -21.45 -3.35 -31.60
C HIS A 90 -20.99 -3.99 -32.91
N CYS A 91 -20.26 -5.12 -32.88
CA CYS A 91 -20.27 -6.07 -34.00
C CYS A 91 -19.79 -7.48 -33.63
N GLY A 92 -20.63 -8.49 -33.92
CA GLY A 92 -20.13 -9.76 -34.45
C GLY A 92 -20.08 -10.98 -33.52
N LEU A 93 -21.18 -11.73 -33.51
CA LEU A 93 -21.19 -13.18 -33.80
C LEU A 93 -20.27 -14.11 -32.96
N ALA A 94 -20.83 -14.75 -31.93
CA ALA A 94 -20.63 -16.19 -31.70
C ALA A 94 -21.61 -16.73 -30.66
N ALA A 95 -22.70 -17.32 -31.15
CA ALA A 95 -23.57 -18.18 -30.36
C ALA A 95 -22.80 -19.39 -29.84
N ARG A 96 -22.82 -19.65 -28.52
CA ARG A 96 -22.70 -21.02 -27.97
C ARG A 96 -23.62 -21.19 -26.77
N SER A 97 -24.58 -22.07 -26.97
CA SER A 97 -25.67 -22.41 -26.06
C SER A 97 -25.25 -23.35 -24.92
N LYS A 98 -26.05 -23.27 -23.84
CA LYS A 98 -26.52 -24.36 -22.96
C LYS A 98 -25.52 -25.12 -22.08
N GLY A 99 -25.87 -25.15 -20.79
CA GLY A 99 -26.09 -26.43 -20.10
C GLY A 99 -25.48 -26.51 -18.71
N GLY A 100 -26.34 -26.57 -17.69
CA GLY A 100 -25.98 -26.86 -16.30
C GLY A 100 -26.96 -26.24 -15.33
#